data_AF-A0A6N1VE88-F1
#
_entry.id   AF-A0A6N1VE88-F1
#
_cell.length_a   1.000
_cell.length_b   1.000
_cell.length_c   1.000
_cell.angle_alpha   90.00
_cell.angle_beta   90.00
_cell.angle_gamma   90.00
#
_symmetry.space_group_name_H-M   'P 1'
#
loop_
_entity.id
_entity.type
_entity.pdbx_description
1 polymer ?
#
loop_
_entity_poly.entity_id
_entity_poly.type
_entity_poly.pdbx_seq_one_letter_code
_entity_poly.pdbx_strand_id
1 'polypeptide(L)'
;MQRILLLIGQLNYTWTNTESLLIYLIGGLARTDKETAIIIFLTLNTPRARIDLVERLAKMEKTPKDCRDAVLEVSRKLTRELRLRNKYNHCIYSFDPESGRGATQLMRIVESRDAVRYGKVEQLDAREIDRISDSIAQLVALNKAIWAIMRKYGFKS
;
A
#
# COMPACT_ATOMS: atom_id res chain seq x y z
N MET A 1 -0.44 -7.06 22.93
CA MET A 1 0.81 -7.55 22.31
C MET A 1 0.55 -8.29 20.99
N GLN A 2 0.04 -9.53 21.00
CA GLN A 2 -0.16 -10.32 19.77
C GLN A 2 -1.04 -9.63 18.72
N ARG A 3 -2.14 -8.99 19.15
CA ARG A 3 -3.10 -8.37 18.24
C ARG A 3 -2.50 -7.33 17.29
N ILE A 4 -1.53 -6.52 17.73
CA ILE A 4 -0.95 -5.48 16.85
C ILE A 4 -0.01 -6.07 15.80
N LEU A 5 0.87 -6.98 16.22
CA LEU A 5 1.81 -7.63 15.31
C LEU A 5 1.06 -8.47 14.27
N LEU A 6 -0.04 -9.11 14.69
CA LEU A 6 -0.95 -9.81 13.79
C LEU A 6 -1.60 -8.85 12.78
N LEU A 7 -2.10 -7.70 13.22
CA LEU A 7 -2.70 -6.69 12.34
C LEU A 7 -1.68 -6.11 11.36
N ILE A 8 -0.45 -5.84 11.79
CA ILE A 8 0.63 -5.36 10.90
C ILE A 8 1.02 -6.44 9.90
N GLY A 9 1.11 -7.70 10.34
CA GLY A 9 1.33 -8.84 9.46
C GLY A 9 0.24 -8.97 8.41
N GLN A 10 -1.03 -8.86 8.83
CA GLN A 10 -2.18 -8.87 7.93
C GLN A 10 -2.15 -7.68 6.95
N LEU A 11 -1.86 -6.47 7.43
CA LEU A 11 -1.70 -5.27 6.59
C LEU A 11 -0.66 -5.49 5.51
N ASN A 12 0.51 -6.04 5.86
CA ASN A 12 1.57 -6.33 4.91
C ASN A 12 1.17 -7.41 3.89
N TYR A 13 0.52 -8.48 4.35
CA TYR A 13 0.05 -9.53 3.45
C TYR A 13 -1.00 -9.01 2.46
N THR A 14 -2.01 -8.30 2.95
CA THR A 14 -3.07 -7.72 2.11
C THR A 14 -2.52 -6.68 1.14
N TRP A 15 -1.54 -5.88 1.59
CA TRP A 15 -0.80 -4.97 0.71
C TRP A 15 -0.14 -5.72 -0.44
N THR A 16 0.72 -6.71 -0.14
CA THR A 16 1.46 -7.47 -1.15
C THR A 16 0.52 -8.14 -2.15
N ASN A 17 -0.55 -8.77 -1.67
CA ASN A 17 -1.54 -9.41 -2.54
C ASN A 17 -2.23 -8.40 -3.48
N THR A 18 -2.56 -7.21 -2.98
CA THR A 18 -3.20 -6.15 -3.77
C THR A 18 -2.22 -5.51 -4.74
N GLU A 19 -0.97 -5.29 -4.34
CA GLU A 19 0.09 -4.73 -5.17
C GLU A 19 0.41 -5.64 -6.36
N SER A 20 0.45 -6.96 -6.17
CA SER A 20 0.68 -7.91 -7.27
C SER A 20 -0.34 -7.79 -8.39
N LEU A 21 -1.57 -7.30 -8.12
CA LEU A 21 -2.56 -7.07 -9.18
C LEU A 21 -2.19 -5.93 -10.14
N LEU A 22 -1.23 -5.08 -9.78
CA LEU A 22 -0.71 -4.05 -10.69
C LEU A 22 -0.09 -4.67 -11.95
N ILE A 23 0.38 -5.93 -11.90
CA ILE A 23 0.86 -6.68 -13.07
C ILE A 23 -0.21 -6.68 -14.17
N TYR A 24 -1.47 -6.93 -13.81
CA TYR A 24 -2.57 -7.00 -14.78
C TYR A 24 -2.96 -5.62 -15.31
N LEU A 25 -2.89 -4.58 -14.48
CA LEU A 25 -3.09 -3.20 -14.93
C LEU A 25 -1.98 -2.78 -15.90
N ILE A 26 -0.72 -3.12 -15.61
CA ILE A 26 0.42 -2.88 -16.52
C ILE A 26 0.18 -3.60 -17.84
N GLY A 27 -0.10 -4.90 -17.82
CA GLY A 27 -0.36 -5.71 -19.02
C GLY A 27 -1.49 -5.14 -19.88
N GLY A 28 -2.64 -4.85 -19.25
CA GLY A 28 -3.81 -4.30 -19.92
C GLY A 28 -3.59 -2.92 -20.54
N LEU A 29 -3.00 -1.99 -19.78
CA LEU A 29 -2.79 -0.61 -20.25
C LEU A 29 -1.63 -0.51 -21.27
N ALA A 30 -0.57 -1.30 -21.09
CA ALA A 30 0.53 -1.36 -22.04
C ALA A 30 0.18 -2.18 -23.31
N ARG A 31 -0.88 -3.01 -23.26
CA ARG A 31 -1.25 -4.00 -24.28
C ARG A 31 -0.14 -5.02 -24.52
N THR A 32 0.40 -5.56 -23.43
CA THR A 32 1.45 -6.59 -23.47
C THR A 32 0.96 -7.88 -22.82
N ASP A 33 1.65 -8.98 -23.08
CA ASP A 33 1.38 -10.26 -22.45
C ASP A 33 1.75 -10.25 -20.95
N LYS A 34 1.33 -11.30 -20.24
CA LYS A 34 1.53 -11.40 -18.80
C LYS A 34 3.00 -11.52 -18.41
N GLU A 35 3.82 -12.22 -19.18
CA GLU A 35 5.25 -12.43 -18.87
C GLU A 35 5.99 -11.10 -18.96
N THR A 36 5.75 -10.34 -20.03
CA THR A 36 6.33 -8.99 -20.19
C THR A 36 5.87 -8.05 -19.08
N ALA A 37 4.59 -8.09 -18.69
CA ALA A 37 4.09 -7.27 -17.59
C ALA A 37 4.73 -7.63 -16.23
N ILE A 38 4.99 -8.93 -15.98
CA ILE A 38 5.72 -9.42 -14.81
C ILE A 38 7.15 -8.87 -14.81
N ILE A 39 7.86 -8.95 -15.94
CA ILE A 39 9.23 -8.42 -16.07
C ILE A 39 9.26 -6.92 -15.74
N ILE A 40 8.31 -6.14 -16.28
CA ILE A 40 8.20 -4.71 -15.99
C ILE A 40 7.96 -4.47 -14.48
N PHE A 41 7.03 -5.22 -13.87
CA PHE A 41 6.73 -5.10 -12.45
C PHE A 41 7.94 -5.41 -11.55
N LEU A 42 8.70 -6.45 -11.89
CA LEU A 42 9.91 -6.87 -11.17
C LEU A 42 11.06 -5.87 -11.36
N THR A 43 11.15 -5.22 -12.52
CA THR A 43 12.16 -4.18 -12.80
C THR A 43 11.94 -2.90 -11.97
N LEU A 44 10.68 -2.61 -11.62
CA LEU A 44 10.35 -1.46 -10.78
C LEU A 44 10.56 -1.83 -9.31
N ASN A 45 11.67 -1.36 -8.75
CA ASN A 45 12.14 -1.74 -7.40
C ASN A 45 11.33 -1.17 -6.23
N THR A 46 10.36 -0.28 -6.49
CA THR A 46 9.53 0.30 -5.42
C THR A 46 8.05 0.24 -5.77
N PRO A 47 7.17 0.04 -4.77
CA PRO A 47 5.72 0.11 -4.99
C PRO A 47 5.28 1.46 -5.58
N ARG A 48 5.98 2.54 -5.20
CA ARG A 48 5.71 3.88 -5.74
C ARG A 48 5.95 3.93 -7.25
N ALA A 49 7.07 3.42 -7.73
CA ALA A 49 7.39 3.40 -9.16
C ALA A 49 6.38 2.55 -9.97
N ARG A 50 5.90 1.43 -9.40
CA ARG A 50 4.85 0.59 -10.00
C ARG A 50 3.53 1.35 -10.14
N ILE A 51 3.09 2.03 -9.08
CA ILE A 51 1.87 2.85 -9.10
C ILE A 51 2.01 4.00 -10.10
N ASP A 52 3.16 4.68 -10.11
CA ASP A 52 3.43 5.79 -11.02
C ASP A 52 3.42 5.35 -12.50
N LEU A 53 3.96 4.16 -12.81
CA LEU A 53 3.86 3.58 -14.14
C LEU A 53 2.39 3.38 -14.55
N VAL A 54 1.59 2.76 -13.68
CA VAL A 54 0.15 2.51 -13.95
C VAL A 54 -0.60 3.82 -14.19
N GLU A 55 -0.35 4.85 -13.38
CA GLU A 55 -0.94 6.18 -13.59
C GLU A 55 -0.56 6.80 -14.94
N ARG A 56 0.72 6.68 -15.34
CA ARG A 56 1.21 7.21 -16.62
C ARG A 56 0.59 6.45 -17.80
N LEU A 57 0.54 5.13 -17.74
CA LEU A 57 -0.11 4.30 -18.77
C LEU A 57 -1.61 4.60 -18.88
N ALA A 58 -2.31 4.81 -17.75
CA ALA A 58 -3.73 5.17 -17.74
C ALA A 58 -4.01 6.53 -18.38
N LYS A 59 -3.06 7.48 -18.31
CA LYS A 59 -3.18 8.83 -18.87
C LYS A 59 -2.93 8.90 -20.38
N MET A 60 -2.45 7.84 -21.01
CA MET A 60 -2.25 7.81 -22.47
C MET A 60 -3.58 8.00 -23.21
N GLU A 61 -3.55 8.68 -24.36
CA GLU A 61 -4.75 8.97 -25.18
C GLU A 61 -5.53 7.71 -25.57
N LYS A 62 -4.81 6.60 -25.74
CA LYS A 62 -5.37 5.30 -26.13
C LYS A 62 -6.27 4.66 -25.06
N THR A 63 -6.27 5.19 -23.83
CA THR A 63 -7.04 4.65 -22.69
C THR A 63 -8.41 5.35 -22.63
N PRO A 64 -9.53 4.61 -22.71
CA PRO A 64 -10.87 5.19 -22.59
C PRO A 64 -11.02 5.99 -21.28
N LYS A 65 -11.74 7.12 -21.34
CA LYS A 65 -11.92 8.03 -20.19
C LYS A 65 -12.37 7.28 -18.92
N ASP A 66 -13.39 6.44 -19.04
CA ASP A 66 -13.91 5.66 -17.90
C ASP A 66 -12.89 4.68 -17.32
N CYS A 67 -12.00 4.12 -18.16
CA CYS A 67 -10.93 3.23 -17.71
C CYS A 67 -9.86 4.02 -16.97
N ARG A 68 -9.44 5.14 -17.58
CA ARG A 68 -8.48 6.07 -16.98
C ARG A 68 -8.95 6.54 -15.61
N ASP A 69 -10.18 7.01 -15.50
CA ASP A 69 -10.71 7.58 -14.25
C ASP A 69 -10.80 6.50 -13.15
N ALA A 70 -11.21 5.28 -13.50
CA ALA A 70 -11.23 4.14 -12.57
C ALA A 70 -9.82 3.74 -12.08
N VAL A 71 -8.85 3.64 -13.00
CA VAL A 71 -7.45 3.31 -12.65
C VAL A 71 -6.83 4.42 -11.79
N LEU A 72 -7.02 5.68 -12.16
CA LEU A 72 -6.48 6.82 -11.39
C LEU A 72 -7.10 6.94 -9.99
N GLU A 73 -8.36 6.57 -9.81
CA GLU A 73 -8.98 6.49 -8.48
C GLU A 73 -8.32 5.41 -7.62
N VAL A 74 -8.13 4.21 -8.17
CA VAL A 74 -7.46 3.11 -7.45
C VAL A 74 -6.01 3.44 -7.13
N SER A 75 -5.24 4.00 -8.08
CA SER A 75 -3.84 4.40 -7.86
C SER A 75 -3.69 5.46 -6.77
N ARG A 76 -4.61 6.44 -6.71
CA ARG A 76 -4.63 7.44 -5.64
C ARG A 76 -4.86 6.81 -4.28
N LYS A 77 -5.79 5.85 -4.16
CA LYS A 77 -6.06 5.13 -2.91
C LYS A 77 -4.89 4.22 -2.51
N LEU A 78 -4.33 3.46 -3.44
CA LEU A 78 -3.12 2.66 -3.19
C LEU A 78 -1.94 3.51 -2.68
N THR A 79 -1.76 4.71 -3.23
CA THR A 79 -0.73 5.65 -2.74
C THR A 79 -0.97 6.07 -1.28
N ARG A 80 -2.24 6.24 -0.86
CA ARG A 80 -2.57 6.56 0.53
C ARG A 80 -2.26 5.38 1.44
N GLU A 81 -2.69 4.18 1.06
CA GLU A 81 -2.42 2.95 1.82
C GLU A 81 -0.93 2.64 1.91
N LEU A 82 -0.14 2.92 0.86
CA LEU A 82 1.32 2.78 0.89
C LEU A 82 1.94 3.64 2.00
N ARG A 83 1.46 4.88 2.17
CA ARG A 83 1.96 5.78 3.22
C ARG A 83 1.63 5.26 4.61
N LEU A 84 0.42 4.73 4.81
CA LEU A 84 0.00 4.13 6.08
C LEU A 84 0.80 2.87 6.39
N ARG A 85 0.93 1.96 5.42
CA ARG A 85 1.77 0.76 5.52
C ARG A 85 3.21 1.12 5.87
N ASN A 86 3.78 2.14 5.23
CA ASN A 86 5.14 2.59 5.53
C ASN A 86 5.24 3.24 6.91
N LYS A 87 4.22 3.98 7.39
CA LYS A 87 4.17 4.49 8.76
C LYS A 87 4.37 3.33 9.74
N TYR A 88 3.57 2.28 9.66
CA TYR A 88 3.59 1.21 10.65
C TYR A 88 4.80 0.26 10.51
N ASN A 89 5.37 0.09 9.32
CA ASN A 89 6.56 -0.76 9.15
C ASN A 89 7.88 -0.10 9.53
N HIS A 90 7.97 1.23 9.50
CA HIS A 90 9.20 1.97 9.79
C HIS A 90 9.19 2.63 11.17
N CYS A 91 8.41 2.09 12.11
CA CYS A 91 8.39 2.53 13.50
C CYS A 91 8.98 1.47 14.43
N ILE A 92 9.58 1.95 15.52
CA ILE A 92 9.98 1.13 16.66
C ILE A 92 8.78 1.01 17.59
N TYR A 93 8.47 -0.21 17.97
CA TYR A 93 7.47 -0.52 18.99
C TYR A 93 8.18 -0.66 20.32
N SER A 94 7.93 0.27 21.25
CA SER A 94 8.47 0.21 22.61
C SER A 94 7.36 0.00 23.63
N PHE A 95 7.72 -0.63 24.74
CA PHE A 95 6.80 -1.05 25.78
C PHE A 95 7.33 -0.53 27.11
N ASP A 96 6.47 0.12 27.88
CA ASP A 96 6.79 0.56 29.24
C ASP A 96 6.22 -0.45 30.26
N PRO A 97 7.07 -1.30 30.87
CA PRO A 97 6.63 -2.25 31.90
C PRO A 97 6.31 -1.61 33.25
N GLU A 98 6.74 -0.37 33.54
CA GLU A 98 6.54 0.27 34.85
C GLU A 98 5.18 0.95 35.01
N SER A 99 4.54 1.34 33.90
CA SER A 99 3.27 2.08 33.90
C SER A 99 2.01 1.30 34.34
N GLY A 100 2.13 0.01 34.67
CA GLY A 100 1.03 -0.85 35.16
C GLY A 100 -0.12 -1.10 34.17
N ARG A 101 -0.09 -0.42 33.01
CA ARG A 101 -0.95 -0.63 31.84
C ARG A 101 -0.01 -0.74 30.66
N GLY A 102 0.10 -1.93 30.05
CA GLY A 102 1.03 -2.16 28.93
C GLY A 102 0.79 -1.19 27.76
N ALA A 103 1.42 -0.02 27.80
CA ALA A 103 1.32 1.01 26.80
C ALA A 103 2.37 0.72 25.73
N THR A 104 1.90 0.43 24.50
CA THR A 104 2.79 0.35 23.34
C THR A 104 2.94 1.74 22.76
N GLN A 105 4.18 2.17 22.56
CA GLN A 105 4.50 3.45 21.93
C GLN A 105 5.09 3.19 20.54
N LEU A 106 4.56 3.91 19.56
CA LEU A 106 5.09 4.00 18.22
C LEU A 106 6.15 5.11 18.19
N MET A 107 7.40 4.74 17.98
CA MET A 107 8.52 5.69 17.88
C MET A 107 9.05 5.71 16.45
N ARG A 108 9.30 6.91 15.91
CA ARG A 108 9.91 7.08 14.59
C ARG A 108 11.34 7.57 14.74
N ILE A 109 12.34 6.88 14.20
CA ILE A 109 13.69 7.43 14.11
C ILE A 109 13.75 8.36 12.90
N VAL A 110 14.30 9.56 13.09
CA VAL A 110 14.56 10.52 12.01
C VAL A 110 16.03 10.90 12.05
N GLU A 111 16.73 10.60 10.96
CA GLU A 111 18.11 11.02 10.76
C GLU A 111 18.11 12.38 10.06
N SER A 112 18.82 13.34 10.65
CA SER A 112 19.11 14.65 10.06
C SER A 112 20.61 14.78 9.84
N ARG A 113 21.06 15.70 8.96
CA ARG A 113 22.48 15.85 8.57
C ARG A 113 23.46 15.93 9.75
N ASP A 114 23.00 16.41 10.92
CA ASP A 114 23.86 16.63 12.10
C ASP A 114 23.45 15.83 13.35
N ALA A 115 22.36 15.02 13.32
CA ALA A 115 21.93 14.23 14.47
C ALA A 115 20.90 13.13 14.12
N VAL A 116 20.99 11.99 14.82
CA VAL A 116 19.92 11.00 14.94
C VAL A 116 18.98 11.45 16.05
N ARG A 117 17.71 11.72 15.73
CA ARG A 117 16.71 12.14 16.71
C ARG A 117 15.61 11.08 16.81
N TYR A 118 15.22 10.77 18.05
CA TYR A 118 13.94 10.12 18.31
C TYR A 118 12.85 11.12 17.89
N GLY A 119 12.11 10.76 16.85
CA GLY A 119 10.97 11.52 16.36
C GLY A 119 9.77 11.43 17.30
N LYS A 120 8.59 11.71 16.76
CA LYS A 120 7.36 11.78 17.54
C LYS A 120 7.02 10.41 18.16
N VAL A 121 6.81 10.40 19.47
CA VAL A 121 6.22 9.29 20.22
C VAL A 121 4.70 9.37 20.06
N GLU A 122 4.09 8.36 19.47
CA GLU A 122 2.63 8.24 19.38
C GLU A 122 2.16 7.06 20.24
N GLN A 123 1.15 7.30 21.09
CA GLN A 123 0.53 6.21 21.83
C GLN A 123 -0.28 5.34 20.87
N LEU A 124 -0.09 4.04 20.98
CA LEU A 124 -0.84 3.05 20.23
C LEU A 124 -2.15 2.77 20.97
N ASP A 125 -3.11 3.68 20.78
CA ASP A 125 -4.43 3.60 21.39
C ASP A 125 -5.40 2.76 20.55
N ALA A 126 -6.65 2.65 21.01
CA ALA A 126 -7.71 1.97 20.26
C ALA A 126 -7.93 2.59 18.86
N ARG A 127 -7.71 3.90 18.70
CA ARG A 127 -7.90 4.60 17.42
C ARG A 127 -6.82 4.20 16.41
N GLU A 128 -5.56 4.03 16.84
CA GLU A 128 -4.50 3.52 15.96
C GLU A 128 -4.77 2.07 15.53
N ILE A 129 -5.32 1.24 16.43
CA ILE A 129 -5.74 -0.13 16.09
C ILE A 129 -6.83 -0.09 15.02
N ASP A 130 -7.87 0.73 15.23
CA ASP A 130 -8.97 0.88 14.27
C ASP A 130 -8.47 1.37 12.91
N ARG A 131 -7.51 2.32 12.89
CA ARG A 131 -6.88 2.79 11.64
C ARG A 131 -6.17 1.68 10.86
N ILE A 132 -5.49 0.75 11.54
CA ILE A 132 -4.84 -0.39 10.88
C ILE A 132 -5.91 -1.32 10.30
N SER A 133 -6.96 -1.61 11.07
CA SER A 133 -8.09 -2.43 10.61
C SER A 133 -8.81 -1.81 9.41
N ASP A 134 -9.04 -0.50 9.42
CA ASP A 134 -9.64 0.23 8.30
C ASP A 134 -8.75 0.20 7.06
N SER A 135 -7.43 0.33 7.23
CA SER A 135 -6.45 0.22 6.13
C SER A 135 -6.50 -1.17 5.48
N ILE A 136 -6.59 -2.23 6.29
CA ILE A 136 -6.76 -3.60 5.78
C ILE A 136 -8.07 -3.73 5.00
N ALA A 137 -9.19 -3.22 5.54
CA ALA A 137 -10.48 -3.27 4.86
C ALA A 137 -10.47 -2.49 3.53
N GLN A 138 -9.81 -1.33 3.51
CA GLN A 138 -9.61 -0.53 2.30
C GLN A 138 -8.77 -1.27 1.25
N LEU A 139 -7.70 -1.95 1.65
CA LEU A 139 -6.90 -2.77 0.74
C LEU A 139 -7.70 -3.93 0.15
N VAL A 140 -8.53 -4.60 0.94
CA VAL A 140 -9.46 -5.63 0.43
C VAL A 140 -10.45 -5.03 -0.58
N ALA A 141 -10.98 -3.83 -0.31
CA ALA A 141 -11.86 -3.14 -1.25
C ALA A 141 -11.12 -2.74 -2.55
N LEU A 142 -9.88 -2.27 -2.44
CA LEU A 142 -9.03 -1.93 -3.59
C LEU A 142 -8.72 -3.16 -4.44
N ASN A 143 -8.42 -4.29 -3.82
CA ASN A 143 -8.21 -5.56 -4.49
C ASN A 143 -9.43 -5.92 -5.37
N LYS A 144 -10.63 -5.89 -4.78
CA LYS A 144 -11.89 -6.14 -5.49
C LYS A 144 -12.13 -5.13 -6.62
N ALA A 145 -11.80 -3.85 -6.39
CA ALA A 145 -11.93 -2.80 -7.41
C ALA A 145 -10.99 -3.03 -8.60
N ILE A 146 -9.74 -3.43 -8.36
CA ILE A 146 -8.78 -3.77 -9.43
C ILE A 146 -9.31 -4.93 -10.26
N TRP A 147 -9.81 -6.00 -9.62
CA TRP A 147 -10.43 -7.11 -10.30
C TRP A 147 -11.65 -6.70 -11.14
N ALA A 148 -12.47 -5.77 -10.64
CA ALA A 148 -13.61 -5.24 -11.38
C ALA A 148 -13.16 -4.46 -12.64
N ILE A 149 -12.10 -3.65 -12.53
CA ILE A 149 -11.48 -2.95 -13.68
C ILE A 149 -10.99 -3.98 -14.70
N MET A 150 -10.24 -5.00 -14.26
CA MET A 150 -9.70 -6.04 -15.15
C MET A 150 -10.80 -6.74 -15.93
N ARG A 151 -11.89 -7.14 -15.26
CA ARG A 151 -13.05 -7.78 -15.91
C ARG A 151 -13.76 -6.83 -16.88
N LYS A 152 -14.01 -5.58 -16.46
CA LYS A 152 -14.74 -4.59 -17.28
C LYS A 152 -14.00 -4.25 -18.58
N TYR A 153 -12.68 -4.14 -18.54
CA TYR A 153 -11.87 -3.71 -19.68
C TYR A 153 -11.09 -4.84 -20.36
N GLY A 154 -11.33 -6.10 -19.98
CA GLY A 154 -10.74 -7.27 -20.61
C GLY A 154 -9.22 -7.38 -20.42
N PHE A 155 -8.68 -6.88 -19.30
CA PHE A 155 -7.26 -7.07 -18.98
C PHE A 155 -7.04 -8.53 -18.61
N LYS A 156 -6.24 -9.24 -19.42
CA LYS A 156 -6.01 -10.67 -19.26
C LYS A 156 -5.31 -10.95 -17.94
N SER A 157 -5.86 -11.90 -17.18
CA SER A 157 -5.27 -12.51 -15.98
C SER A 157 -4.38 -13.68 -16.31
#